data_AF-A0A3D0CE03-F1
#
_entry.id   AF-A0A3D0CE03-F1
#
_cell.length_a   1.000
_cell.length_b   1.000
_cell.length_c   1.000
_cell.angle_alpha   90.00
_cell.angle_beta   90.00
_cell.angle_gamma   90.00
#
_symmetry.space_group_name_H-M   'P 1'
#
loop_
_entity.id
_entity.type
_entity.pdbx_description
1 polymer ?
#
loop_
_entity_poly.entity_id
_entity_poly.type
_entity_poly.pdbx_seq_one_letter_code
_entity_poly.pdbx_strand_id
1 'polypeptide(L)'
;MNVHRITSIVKSISDINSGNFFDEICLSLSRAIDADLVFIANIDEAKVNATSIAVVNRGQKVDNFTYSLKSSPCASVSNDSICSHRCNIQHLYPDDQLLVDMKIDGYVGIP
;
A
#
# COMPACT_ATOMS: atom_id res chain seq x y z
N MET A 1 -19.01 4.63 14.78
CA MET A 1 -18.59 5.25 13.51
C MET A 1 -17.67 4.37 12.66
N ASN A 2 -16.79 3.51 13.23
CA ASN A 2 -15.88 2.65 12.45
C ASN A 2 -16.48 1.38 11.83
N VAL A 3 -17.55 0.81 12.42
CA VAL A 3 -18.14 -0.46 11.92
C VAL A 3 -18.64 -0.33 10.49
N HIS A 4 -19.32 0.77 10.14
CA HIS A 4 -19.87 0.96 8.80
C HIS A 4 -18.80 0.99 7.69
N ARG A 5 -17.61 1.54 7.97
CA ARG A 5 -16.51 1.56 6.99
C ARG A 5 -15.99 0.16 6.71
N ILE A 6 -15.77 -0.65 7.75
CA ILE A 6 -15.33 -2.04 7.61
C ILE A 6 -16.40 -2.87 6.90
N THR A 7 -17.68 -2.72 7.25
CA THR A 7 -18.77 -3.46 6.60
C THR A 7 -18.88 -3.12 5.11
N SER A 8 -18.68 -1.86 4.72
CA SER A 8 -18.65 -1.47 3.30
C SER A 8 -17.49 -2.12 2.55
N ILE A 9 -16.29 -2.20 3.15
CA ILE A 9 -15.14 -2.89 2.53
C ILE A 9 -15.48 -4.37 2.31
N VAL A 10 -15.96 -5.08 3.34
CA VAL A 10 -16.29 -6.52 3.26
C VAL A 10 -17.37 -6.78 2.21
N LYS A 11 -18.39 -5.92 2.15
CA LYS A 11 -19.49 -6.07 1.18
C LYS A 11 -19.02 -5.85 -0.25
N SER A 12 -18.19 -4.83 -0.48
CA SER A 12 -17.56 -4.61 -1.79
C SER A 12 -16.69 -5.80 -2.21
N ILE A 13 -16.01 -6.47 -1.27
CA ILE A 13 -15.17 -7.64 -1.56
C ILE A 13 -15.97 -8.88 -1.96
N SER A 14 -17.17 -9.04 -1.39
CA SER A 14 -18.02 -10.22 -1.57
C SER A 14 -18.62 -10.36 -2.97
N ASP A 15 -18.69 -9.24 -3.73
CA ASP A 15 -19.37 -9.16 -5.02
C ASP A 15 -18.38 -9.17 -6.23
N ILE A 16 -17.08 -9.40 -6.02
CA ILE A 16 -16.05 -9.20 -7.05
C ILE A 16 -15.75 -10.47 -7.86
N ASN A 17 -15.80 -10.35 -9.19
CA ASN A 17 -15.17 -11.31 -10.11
C ASN A 17 -13.63 -11.27 -9.97
N SER A 18 -12.98 -12.44 -9.96
CA SER A 18 -11.57 -12.63 -9.63
C SER A 18 -10.55 -11.70 -10.31
N GLY A 19 -10.86 -11.16 -11.50
CA GLY A 19 -9.95 -10.30 -12.26
C GLY A 19 -9.64 -8.93 -11.66
N ASN A 20 -10.53 -8.36 -10.83
CA ASN A 20 -10.40 -6.99 -10.32
C ASN A 20 -10.32 -6.91 -8.78
N PHE A 21 -10.10 -8.03 -8.10
CA PHE A 21 -10.20 -8.13 -6.65
C PHE A 21 -9.27 -7.16 -5.91
N PHE A 22 -7.98 -7.15 -6.23
CA PHE A 22 -6.99 -6.32 -5.54
C PHE A 22 -7.19 -4.82 -5.79
N ASP A 23 -7.66 -4.45 -6.98
CA ASP A 23 -7.98 -3.07 -7.30
C ASP A 23 -9.11 -2.53 -6.42
N GLU A 24 -10.19 -3.30 -6.27
CA GLU A 24 -11.34 -2.89 -5.47
C GLU A 24 -11.00 -2.82 -3.98
N ILE A 25 -10.09 -3.68 -3.50
CA ILE A 25 -9.52 -3.57 -2.16
C ILE A 25 -8.74 -2.26 -2.02
N CYS A 26 -7.83 -1.95 -2.95
CA CYS A 26 -7.05 -0.71 -2.90
C CYS A 26 -7.95 0.53 -2.94
N LEU A 27 -8.97 0.53 -3.81
CA LEU A 27 -9.95 1.61 -3.92
C LEU A 27 -10.76 1.77 -2.62
N SER A 28 -11.20 0.66 -2.04
CA SER A 28 -11.97 0.67 -0.79
C SER A 28 -11.13 1.14 0.40
N LEU A 29 -9.86 0.71 0.47
CA LEU A 29 -8.92 1.15 1.50
C LEU A 29 -8.59 2.63 1.36
N SER A 30 -8.26 3.11 0.16
CA SER A 30 -7.97 4.54 -0.08
C SER A 30 -9.09 5.43 0.46
N ARG A 31 -10.36 5.07 0.23
CA ARG A 31 -11.52 5.78 0.79
C ARG A 31 -11.69 5.61 2.30
N ALA A 32 -11.40 4.43 2.84
CA ALA A 32 -11.65 4.12 4.24
C ALA A 32 -10.67 4.81 5.20
N ILE A 33 -9.41 4.94 4.79
CA ILE A 33 -8.35 5.56 5.59
C ILE A 33 -7.91 6.93 5.08
N ASP A 34 -8.54 7.43 4.00
CA ASP A 34 -8.23 8.72 3.37
C ASP A 34 -6.75 8.83 2.94
N ALA A 35 -6.25 7.76 2.32
CA ALA A 35 -4.86 7.70 1.85
C ALA A 35 -4.74 8.16 0.40
N ASP A 36 -3.75 9.01 0.13
CA ASP A 36 -3.39 9.48 -1.21
C ASP A 36 -2.93 8.34 -2.12
N LEU A 37 -2.19 7.36 -1.59
CA LEU A 37 -1.66 6.23 -2.34
C LEU A 37 -1.90 4.94 -1.56
N VAL A 38 -2.46 3.93 -2.22
CA VAL A 38 -2.61 2.58 -1.69
C VAL A 38 -2.22 1.59 -2.77
N PHE A 39 -1.40 0.62 -2.41
CA PHE A 39 -1.08 -0.48 -3.32
C PHE A 39 -0.87 -1.78 -2.55
N ILE A 40 -1.01 -2.88 -3.26
CA ILE A 40 -0.63 -4.23 -2.81
C ILE A 40 0.53 -4.66 -3.70
N ALA A 41 1.55 -5.27 -3.11
CA ALA A 41 2.74 -5.70 -3.85
C ALA A 41 3.13 -7.12 -3.49
N ASN A 42 3.66 -7.84 -4.48
CA ASN A 42 4.31 -9.12 -4.27
C ASN A 42 5.81 -8.91 -4.13
N ILE A 43 6.42 -9.59 -3.16
CA ILE A 43 7.85 -9.52 -2.88
C ILE A 43 8.55 -10.66 -3.61
N ASP A 44 9.69 -10.39 -4.24
CA ASP A 44 10.49 -11.43 -4.89
C ASP A 44 11.08 -12.43 -3.86
N GLU A 45 11.45 -13.63 -4.33
CA GLU A 45 11.99 -14.68 -3.44
C GLU A 45 13.27 -14.23 -2.70
N ALA A 46 14.04 -13.33 -3.32
CA ALA A 46 15.26 -12.78 -2.77
C ALA A 46 15.02 -11.69 -1.70
N LYS A 47 13.75 -11.23 -1.54
CA LYS A 47 13.35 -10.09 -0.71
C LYS A 47 14.12 -8.80 -1.01
N VAL A 48 14.48 -8.58 -2.27
CA VAL A 48 15.23 -7.41 -2.74
C VAL A 48 14.30 -6.39 -3.38
N ASN A 49 13.30 -6.86 -4.14
CA ASN A 49 12.34 -6.01 -4.82
C ASN A 49 10.91 -6.44 -4.54
N ALA A 50 10.00 -5.51 -4.74
CA ALA A 50 8.58 -5.76 -4.74
C ALA A 50 7.95 -5.16 -5.99
N THR A 51 6.96 -5.86 -6.54
CA THR A 51 6.20 -5.42 -7.71
C THR A 51 4.74 -5.27 -7.30
N SER A 52 4.18 -4.08 -7.52
CA SER A 52 2.77 -3.86 -7.24
C SER A 52 1.89 -4.74 -8.14
N ILE A 53 0.79 -5.24 -7.58
CA ILE A 53 -0.24 -5.99 -8.31
C ILE A 53 -1.50 -5.14 -8.53
N ALA A 54 -1.73 -4.14 -7.67
CA ALA A 54 -2.76 -3.14 -7.80
C ALA A 54 -2.28 -1.84 -7.16
N VAL A 55 -2.56 -0.71 -7.80
CA VAL A 55 -2.18 0.63 -7.32
C VAL A 55 -3.34 1.60 -7.50
N VAL A 56 -3.65 2.34 -6.44
CA VAL A 56 -4.59 3.44 -6.45
C VAL A 56 -3.88 4.70 -5.97
N ASN A 57 -3.90 5.74 -6.80
CA ASN A 57 -3.39 7.08 -6.48
C ASN A 57 -4.53 8.09 -6.57
N ARG A 58 -4.82 8.79 -5.47
CA ARG A 58 -5.89 9.78 -5.31
C ARG A 58 -7.25 9.26 -5.80
N GLY A 59 -7.57 8.01 -5.45
CA GLY A 59 -8.81 7.34 -5.81
C GLY A 59 -8.90 6.84 -7.25
N GLN A 60 -7.82 6.93 -8.04
CA GLN A 60 -7.75 6.44 -9.41
C GLN A 60 -6.79 5.25 -9.52
N LYS A 61 -7.16 4.23 -10.30
CA LYS A 61 -6.26 3.12 -10.64
C LYS A 61 -5.13 3.64 -11.52
N VAL A 62 -3.91 3.21 -11.25
CA VAL A 62 -2.71 3.58 -12.03
C VAL A 62 -1.87 2.34 -12.34
N ASP A 63 -0.89 2.49 -13.23
CA ASP A 63 -0.02 1.40 -13.65
C ASP A 63 0.80 0.82 -12.48
N ASN A 64 1.08 -0.48 -12.60
CA ASN A 64 1.94 -1.17 -11.66
C ASN A 64 3.40 -0.75 -11.81
N PHE A 65 4.15 -0.81 -10.72
CA PHE A 65 5.57 -0.47 -10.67
C PHE A 65 6.33 -1.47 -9.80
N THR A 66 7.64 -1.54 -10.04
CA THR A 66 8.58 -2.32 -9.24
C THR A 66 9.51 -1.38 -8.49
N TYR A 67 9.77 -1.68 -7.22
CA TYR A 67 10.61 -0.86 -6.35
C TYR A 67 11.53 -1.73 -5.49
N SER A 68 12.64 -1.15 -5.05
CA SER A 68 13.58 -1.83 -4.16
C SER A 68 13.08 -1.81 -2.72
N LEU A 69 13.29 -2.92 -1.99
CA LEU A 69 13.05 -3.00 -0.56
C LEU A 69 14.24 -2.47 0.26
N LYS A 70 15.40 -2.25 -0.37
CA LYS A 70 16.61 -1.81 0.34
C LYS A 70 16.36 -0.49 1.08
N SER A 71 16.67 -0.48 2.38
CA SER A 71 16.53 0.70 3.25
C SER A 71 15.11 1.31 3.24
N SER A 72 14.08 0.49 3.01
CA SER A 72 12.67 0.92 2.96
C SER A 72 11.89 0.52 4.21
N PRO A 73 10.78 1.22 4.55
CA PRO A 73 9.83 0.72 5.54
C PRO A 73 9.17 -0.60 5.09
N CYS A 74 8.99 -0.80 3.79
CA CYS A 74 8.43 -2.04 3.21
C CYS A 74 9.27 -3.29 3.56
N ALA A 75 10.59 -3.17 3.70
CA ALA A 75 11.43 -4.27 4.17
C ALA A 75 11.19 -4.65 5.63
N SER A 76 10.71 -3.72 6.45
CA SER A 76 10.32 -4.03 7.82
C SER A 76 9.00 -4.80 7.84
N VAL A 77 8.07 -4.40 6.98
CA VAL A 77 6.76 -5.05 6.81
C VAL A 77 6.90 -6.50 6.37
N SER A 78 7.82 -6.79 5.45
CA SER A 78 8.07 -8.15 4.92
C SER A 78 8.62 -9.16 5.93
N ASN A 79 8.91 -8.72 7.16
CA ASN A 79 9.30 -9.54 8.29
C ASN A 79 8.15 -9.71 9.31
N ASP A 80 6.92 -9.85 8.81
CA ASP A 80 5.69 -10.07 9.59
C ASP A 80 5.41 -8.98 10.65
N SER A 81 5.80 -7.73 10.36
CA SER A 81 5.60 -6.61 11.27
C SER A 81 4.70 -5.54 10.69
N ILE A 82 3.87 -4.92 11.54
CA ILE A 82 3.11 -3.73 11.16
C ILE A 82 4.05 -2.54 11.27
N CYS A 83 4.18 -1.77 10.19
CA CYS A 83 4.95 -0.53 10.17
C CYS A 83 3.99 0.65 9.98
N SER A 84 4.04 1.64 10.88
CA SER A 84 3.21 2.84 10.75
C SER A 84 3.96 4.07 11.23
N HIS A 85 3.96 5.09 10.38
CA HIS A 85 4.56 6.40 10.63
C HIS A 85 3.58 7.47 10.20
N ARG A 86 3.23 8.38 11.11
CA ARG A 86 2.22 9.42 10.83
C ARG A 86 2.71 10.49 9.86
N CYS A 87 4.00 10.83 9.92
CA CYS A 87 4.65 11.89 9.14
C CYS A 87 6.18 11.70 9.17
N ASN A 88 6.91 12.46 8.36
CA ASN A 88 8.36 12.50 8.27
C ASN A 88 9.03 11.16 7.91
N ILE A 89 8.34 10.27 7.17
CA ILE A 89 8.90 8.96 6.81
C ILE A 89 10.19 9.09 5.98
N GLN A 90 10.30 10.09 5.11
CA GLN A 90 11.51 10.34 4.31
C GLN A 90 12.74 10.68 5.17
N HIS A 91 12.55 11.23 6.38
CA HIS A 91 13.67 11.47 7.28
C HIS A 91 14.17 10.18 7.95
N LEU A 92 13.25 9.24 8.21
CA LEU A 92 13.56 7.94 8.80
C LEU A 92 14.16 6.96 7.79
N TYR A 93 13.75 7.09 6.52
CA TYR A 93 14.21 6.26 5.40
C TYR A 93 14.71 7.15 4.26
N PRO A 94 15.85 7.86 4.45
CA PRO A 94 16.35 8.85 3.49
C PRO A 94 16.86 8.23 2.18
N ASP A 95 17.19 6.93 2.20
CA ASP A 95 17.70 6.19 1.05
C ASP A 95 16.59 5.50 0.24
N ASP A 96 15.32 5.63 0.67
CA ASP A 96 14.18 5.08 -0.06
C ASP A 96 13.70 6.08 -1.12
N GLN A 97 14.16 5.84 -2.36
CA GLN A 97 13.85 6.69 -3.50
C GLN A 97 12.35 6.73 -3.83
N LEU A 98 11.60 5.66 -3.55
CA LEU A 98 10.16 5.62 -3.82
C LEU A 98 9.41 6.64 -2.96
N LEU A 99 9.76 6.73 -1.67
CA LEU A 99 9.16 7.71 -0.76
C LEU A 99 9.42 9.15 -1.23
N VAL A 100 10.62 9.41 -1.75
CA VAL A 100 11.01 10.72 -2.28
C VAL A 100 10.27 11.05 -3.57
N ASP A 101 10.31 10.15 -4.55
CA ASP A 101 9.72 10.35 -5.88
C ASP A 101 8.20 10.57 -5.78
N MET A 102 7.54 9.82 -4.88
CA MET A 102 6.09 9.91 -4.66
C MET A 102 5.71 10.96 -3.61
N LYS A 103 6.68 11.64 -2.99
CA LYS A 103 6.49 12.67 -1.95
C LYS A 103 5.67 12.17 -0.75
N ILE A 104 5.96 10.96 -0.28
CA ILE A 104 5.23 10.33 0.82
C ILE A 104 5.68 10.93 2.15
N ASP A 105 4.72 11.39 2.98
CA ASP A 105 5.02 11.92 4.33
C ASP A 105 4.63 10.92 5.44
N GLY A 106 3.46 10.30 5.32
CA GLY A 106 2.98 9.24 6.21
C GLY A 106 2.98 7.87 5.53
N TYR A 107 3.13 6.81 6.32
CA TYR A 107 3.18 5.43 5.84
C TYR A 107 2.43 4.49 6.78
N VAL A 108 1.72 3.52 6.22
CA VAL A 108 1.23 2.34 6.92
C VAL A 108 1.40 1.13 6.03
N GLY A 109 1.97 0.06 6.57
CA GLY A 109 2.18 -1.20 5.85
C GLY A 109 1.94 -2.38 6.77
N ILE A 110 1.31 -3.41 6.20
CA ILE A 110 1.00 -4.68 6.84
C ILE A 110 1.44 -5.83 5.90
N PRO A 111 1.88 -6.98 6.45
CA PRO A 111 2.23 -8.16 5.67
C PRO A 111 1.02 -8.75 4.93
#